data_AF-A0A418MBU3-F1
#
_entry.id   AF-A0A418MBU3-F1
#
_cell.length_a   1.000
_cell.length_b   1.000
_cell.length_c   1.000
_cell.angle_alpha   90.00
_cell.angle_beta   90.00
_cell.angle_gamma   90.00
#
_symmetry.space_group_name_H-M   'P 1'
#
loop_
_entity.id
_entity.type
_entity.pdbx_description
1 polymer ?
#
loop_
_entity_poly.entity_id
_entity_poly.type
_entity_poly.pdbx_seq_one_letter_code
_entity_poly.pdbx_strand_id
1 'polypeptide(L)'
;MARQDLQTEYIITQQAYEKALASLPEQGTDQQKAHSVGVVAKQYRLNVSNTINAGKWAMWSISEESFEFTWQDGAWQPPANLVVLKDGNR
;
A
#
# COMPACT_ATOMS: atom_id res chain seq x y z
N MET A 1 -6.35 5.97 6.50
CA MET A 1 -5.54 6.48 5.37
C MET A 1 -4.12 5.99 5.59
N ALA A 2 -3.56 5.33 4.58
CA ALA A 2 -2.22 4.76 4.68
C ALA A 2 -1.17 5.86 4.84
N ARG A 3 -0.19 5.62 5.72
CA ARG A 3 0.96 6.51 5.90
C ARG A 3 1.97 6.24 4.78
N GLN A 4 2.55 7.29 4.21
CA GLN A 4 3.62 7.18 3.23
C GLN A 4 4.98 7.36 3.94
N ASP A 5 5.36 6.38 4.77
CA ASP A 5 6.65 6.37 5.47
C ASP A 5 7.42 5.08 5.22
N LEU A 6 8.76 5.15 5.27
CA LEU A 6 9.66 4.02 5.00
C LEU A 6 9.65 2.95 6.11
N GLN A 7 8.93 3.18 7.21
CA GLN A 7 8.91 2.30 8.38
C GLN A 7 7.61 1.51 8.47
N THR A 8 6.66 1.73 7.55
CA THR A 8 5.38 1.07 7.49
C THR A 8 5.14 0.52 6.09
N GLU A 9 5.01 -0.80 5.98
CA GLU A 9 4.58 -1.47 4.76
C GLU A 9 3.12 -1.87 4.87
N TYR A 10 2.39 -1.74 3.77
CA TYR A 10 1.02 -2.19 3.63
C TYR A 10 0.99 -3.36 2.67
N ILE A 11 0.56 -4.52 3.15
CA ILE A 11 0.43 -5.71 2.34
C ILE A 11 -1.05 -5.95 2.04
N ILE A 12 -1.39 -5.97 0.76
CA ILE A 12 -2.74 -6.26 0.26
C ILE A 12 -2.74 -7.46 -0.70
N THR A 13 -3.91 -8.05 -0.94
CA THR A 13 -4.06 -9.10 -1.96
C THR A 13 -4.16 -8.49 -3.36
N GLN A 14 -3.90 -9.29 -4.40
CA GLN A 14 -4.10 -8.88 -5.79
C GLN A 14 -5.54 -8.38 -6.04
N GLN A 15 -6.55 -9.09 -5.54
CA GLN A 15 -7.95 -8.68 -5.66
C GLN A 15 -8.23 -7.32 -5.00
N ALA A 16 -7.64 -7.07 -3.82
CA ALA A 16 -7.77 -5.78 -3.14
C ALA A 16 -7.08 -4.66 -3.94
N TYR A 17 -5.94 -4.95 -4.55
CA TYR A 17 -5.23 -3.99 -5.40
C TYR A 17 -6.06 -3.61 -6.64
N GLU A 18 -6.65 -4.59 -7.32
CA GLU A 18 -7.52 -4.35 -8.48
C GLU A 18 -8.76 -3.52 -8.10
N LYS A 19 -9.37 -3.80 -6.94
CA LYS A 19 -10.48 -2.99 -6.42
C LYS A 19 -10.05 -1.54 -6.14
N ALA A 20 -8.85 -1.35 -5.59
CA ALA A 20 -8.31 -0.02 -5.33
C ALA A 20 -8.06 0.74 -6.64
N LEU A 21 -7.42 0.11 -7.63
CA LEU A 21 -7.16 0.70 -8.95
C LEU A 21 -8.45 1.04 -9.70
N ALA A 22 -9.44 0.14 -9.71
CA ALA A 22 -10.70 0.34 -10.41
C ALA A 22 -11.55 1.51 -9.84
N SER A 23 -11.23 1.98 -8.63
CA SER A 23 -11.87 3.15 -8.03
C SER A 23 -11.25 4.48 -8.45
N LEU A 24 -10.08 4.46 -9.09
CA LEU A 24 -9.41 5.66 -9.57
C LEU A 24 -10.02 6.10 -10.91
N PRO A 25 -9.89 7.38 -11.28
CA PRO A 25 -10.27 7.83 -12.62
C PRO A 25 -9.56 7.00 -13.71
N GLU A 26 -10.20 6.74 -14.84
CA GLU A 26 -9.60 5.95 -15.92
C GLU A 26 -8.31 6.58 -16.47
N GLN A 27 -8.21 7.91 -16.42
CA GLN A 27 -7.06 8.69 -16.86
C GLN A 27 -6.71 9.77 -15.84
N GLY A 28 -5.44 10.15 -15.81
CA GLY A 28 -4.95 11.28 -15.05
C GLY A 28 -4.05 12.20 -15.88
N THR A 29 -3.69 13.33 -15.30
CA THR A 29 -2.60 14.19 -15.80
C THR A 29 -1.29 13.85 -15.08
N ASP A 30 -0.15 14.18 -15.67
CA ASP A 30 1.15 13.86 -15.07
C ASP A 30 1.28 14.40 -13.65
N GLN A 31 1.72 13.52 -12.74
CA GLN A 31 1.83 13.77 -11.29
C GLN A 31 0.51 14.03 -10.58
N GLN A 32 -0.64 13.85 -11.24
CA GLN A 32 -1.94 13.88 -10.58
C GLN A 32 -1.98 12.83 -9.48
N LYS A 33 -2.49 13.20 -8.31
CA LYS A 33 -2.71 12.31 -7.19
C LYS A 33 -4.19 11.96 -7.06
N ALA A 34 -4.49 10.71 -6.75
CA ALA A 34 -5.85 10.25 -6.47
C ALA A 34 -5.84 9.21 -5.35
N HIS A 35 -6.91 9.19 -4.56
CA HIS A 35 -7.07 8.21 -3.49
C HIS A 35 -7.98 7.07 -3.94
N SER A 36 -7.57 5.85 -3.64
CA SER A 36 -8.44 4.69 -3.82
C SER A 36 -9.55 4.66 -2.77
N VAL A 37 -10.57 3.84 -3.04
CA VAL A 37 -11.46 3.33 -1.98
C VAL A 37 -10.67 2.57 -0.90
N GLY A 38 -11.29 2.39 0.25
CA GLY A 38 -10.78 1.55 1.32
C GLY A 38 -10.66 0.09 0.91
N VAL A 39 -9.50 -0.52 1.20
CA VAL A 39 -9.26 -1.95 1.03
C VAL A 39 -8.54 -2.52 2.25
N VAL A 40 -8.77 -3.79 2.55
CA VAL A 40 -8.17 -4.45 3.72
C VAL A 40 -6.67 -4.61 3.49
N ALA A 41 -5.87 -4.06 4.40
CA ALA A 41 -4.42 -4.11 4.37
C ALA A 41 -3.85 -4.62 5.69
N LYS A 42 -2.80 -5.43 5.60
CA LYS A 42 -1.97 -5.78 6.76
C LYS A 42 -0.86 -4.73 6.88
N GLN A 43 -0.79 -4.08 8.02
CA GLN A 43 0.26 -3.11 8.31
C GLN A 43 1.43 -3.82 8.95
N TYR A 44 2.61 -3.69 8.37
CA TYR A 44 3.87 -4.14 8.94
C TYR A 44 4.67 -2.92 9.32
N ARG A 45 5.32 -2.96 10.50
CA ARG A 45 6.20 -1.89 10.94
C ARG A 45 7.59 -2.41 11.23
N LEU A 46 8.59 -1.64 10.83
CA LEU A 46 9.97 -1.88 11.20
C LEU A 46 10.16 -1.54 12.67
N ASN A 47 10.60 -2.51 13.46
CA ASN A 47 10.91 -2.26 14.86
C ASN A 47 12.26 -1.50 14.97
N VAL A 48 12.17 -0.21 15.22
CA VAL A 48 13.34 0.68 15.41
C VAL A 48 13.76 0.83 16.87
N SER A 49 13.16 0.07 17.79
CA SER A 49 13.52 0.13 19.22
C SER A 49 14.83 -0.62 19.50
N ASN A 50 15.54 -0.22 20.57
CA ASN A 50 16.74 -0.92 21.06
C ASN A 50 16.38 -2.22 21.80
N THR A 51 15.81 -3.19 21.08
CA THR A 51 15.44 -4.51 21.60
C THR A 51 16.07 -5.61 20.76
N ILE A 52 16.00 -6.87 21.22
CA ILE A 52 16.44 -8.04 20.44
C ILE A 52 15.72 -8.20 19.08
N ASN A 53 14.64 -7.45 18.86
CA ASN A 53 13.87 -7.45 17.63
C ASN A 53 14.09 -6.17 16.79
N ALA A 54 15.09 -5.36 17.13
CA ALA A 54 15.50 -4.22 16.31
C ALA A 54 15.77 -4.66 14.86
N GLY A 55 15.31 -3.87 13.89
CA GLY A 55 15.47 -4.16 12.47
C GLY A 55 14.54 -5.25 11.92
N LYS A 56 13.68 -5.85 12.74
CA LYS A 56 12.68 -6.83 12.27
C LYS A 56 11.37 -6.15 11.91
N TRP A 57 10.74 -6.64 10.85
CA TRP A 57 9.36 -6.29 10.49
C TRP A 57 8.38 -7.12 11.31
N ALA A 58 7.37 -6.47 11.87
CA ALA A 58 6.30 -7.14 12.60
C ALA A 58 4.93 -6.69 12.07
N MET A 59 4.00 -7.63 11.90
CA MET A 59 2.60 -7.32 11.61
C MET A 59 2.02 -6.59 12.81
N TRP A 60 1.61 -5.35 12.59
CA TRP A 60 1.09 -4.45 13.61
C TRP A 60 -0.43 -4.50 13.70
N SER A 61 -1.12 -4.44 12.56
CA SER A 61 -2.58 -4.41 12.50
C SER A 61 -3.10 -4.89 11.15
N ILE A 62 -4.41 -5.15 11.10
CA ILE A 62 -5.16 -5.35 9.86
C ILE A 62 -6.31 -4.35 9.90
N SER A 63 -6.41 -3.48 8.90
CA SER A 63 -7.45 -2.45 8.82
C SER A 63 -7.80 -2.12 7.38
N GLU A 64 -8.93 -1.44 7.19
CA GLU A 64 -9.28 -0.85 5.91
C GLU A 64 -8.48 0.44 5.70
N GLU A 65 -7.78 0.53 4.57
CA GLU A 65 -6.94 1.67 4.23
C GLU A 65 -7.19 2.12 2.78
N SER A 66 -7.16 3.44 2.59
CA SER A 66 -7.07 4.07 1.27
C SER A 66 -5.60 4.41 0.97
N PHE A 67 -5.24 4.31 -0.30
CA PHE A 67 -3.89 4.57 -0.79
C PHE A 67 -3.91 5.73 -1.79
N GLU A 68 -2.91 6.60 -1.73
CA GLU A 68 -2.71 7.65 -2.72
C GLU A 68 -1.87 7.09 -3.87
N PHE A 69 -2.43 7.12 -5.06
CA PHE A 69 -1.77 6.77 -6.31
C PHE A 69 -1.34 8.05 -7.03
N THR A 70 -0.26 7.96 -7.80
CA THR A 70 0.22 9.06 -8.66
C THR A 70 0.15 8.64 -10.11
N TRP A 71 -0.48 9.44 -10.96
CA TRP A 71 -0.47 9.21 -12.40
C TRP A 71 0.91 9.55 -12.97
N GLN A 72 1.58 8.53 -13.53
CA GLN A 72 2.89 8.66 -14.15
C GLN A 72 2.97 7.70 -15.32
N ASP A 73 3.56 8.15 -16.43
CA ASP A 73 3.82 7.35 -17.63
C ASP A 73 2.58 6.60 -18.16
N GLY A 74 1.41 7.24 -18.07
CA GLY A 74 0.14 6.70 -18.58
C GLY A 74 -0.54 5.66 -17.67
N ALA A 75 -0.12 5.53 -16.41
CA ALA A 75 -0.76 4.64 -15.45
C ALA A 75 -0.76 5.18 -14.02
N TRP A 76 -1.69 4.70 -13.19
CA TRP A 76 -1.69 4.95 -11.74
C TRP A 76 -0.62 4.13 -11.03
N GLN A 77 0.40 4.81 -10.53
CA GLN A 77 1.46 4.21 -9.72
C GLN A 77 1.06 4.16 -8.24
N PRO A 78 1.18 3.00 -7.57
CA PRO A 78 0.91 2.89 -6.15
C PRO A 78 1.97 3.62 -5.31
N PRO A 79 1.71 3.90 -4.02
CA PRO A 79 2.74 4.38 -3.13
C PRO A 79 3.81 3.30 -2.91
N ALA A 80 5.07 3.72 -2.75
CA ALA A 80 6.22 2.81 -2.71
C ALA A 80 6.19 1.76 -1.58
N ASN A 81 5.41 2.01 -0.52
CA ASN A 81 5.27 1.13 0.62
C ASN A 81 4.02 0.22 0.55
N LEU A 82 3.36 0.15 -0.62
CA LEU A 82 2.30 -0.80 -0.90
C LEU A 82 2.87 -2.06 -1.58
N VAL A 83 2.70 -3.20 -0.93
CA VAL A 83 3.13 -4.51 -1.41
C VAL A 83 1.89 -5.33 -1.78
N VAL A 84 1.88 -5.86 -3.00
CA VAL A 84 0.77 -6.68 -3.51
C VAL A 84 1.19 -8.15 -3.50
N LEU A 85 0.48 -8.97 -2.72
CA LEU A 85 0.65 -10.43 -2.76
C LEU A 85 -0.05 -10.98 -4.00
N LYS A 86 0.74 -11.57 -4.91
CA LYS A 86 0.20 -12.34 -6.03
C LYS A 86 -0.36 -13.66 -5.49
N ASP A 87 -1.57 -14.00 -5.92
CA ASP A 87 -2.21 -15.28 -5.62
C ASP A 87 -1.41 -16.39 -6.31
N GLY A 88 -0.43 -16.94 -5.61
CA GLY A 88 0.51 -17.94 -6.15
C GLY A 88 1.65 -18.34 -5.23
N ASN A 89 2.02 -17.51 -4.25
CA ASN A 89 2.98 -17.91 -3.21
C ASN A 89 2.23 -18.47 -1.99
N ARG A 90 1.95 -19.77 -2.04
CA ARG A 90 1.62 -20.59 -0.88
C ARG A 90 2.70 -21.64 -0.69
#